data_AF-A0A969K0A9-F1
#
_entry.id   AF-A0A969K0A9-F1
#
_cell.length_a   1.000
_cell.length_b   1.000
_cell.length_c   1.000
_cell.angle_alpha   90.00
_cell.angle_beta   90.00
_cell.angle_gamma   90.00
#
_symmetry.space_group_name_H-M   'P 1'
#
loop_
_entity.id
_entity.type
_entity.pdbx_description
1 polymer ?
#
loop_
_entity_poly.entity_id
_entity_poly.type
_entity_poly.pdbx_seq_one_letter_code
_entity_poly.pdbx_strand_id
1 'polypeptide(L)'
;MKTKIREVCYTHANLVDRQTGKKSHIGGQHEEGQVPDLYDKIQGESSGLGKLLEKIPGLSGYMEKGRRREADQLLRDTISGRLDQSRLQLGSIQAELSRDIVKAMDHAEPLGRVDTGLRGLAGKIKDAPQGYAGFFDAVKVKEDDLARIYAFDENMLNASDQIQADLDALAKAVRDSGDIASAIRVLDGNVQDANRAWAGRDEVILGVS
;
A
#
# COMPACT_ATOMS: atom_id res chain seq x y z
N MET A 1 -15.95 -60.94 41.43
CA MET A 1 -16.43 -62.23 40.89
C MET A 1 -15.50 -62.66 39.77
N LYS A 2 -14.92 -63.86 39.87
CA LYS A 2 -14.00 -64.47 38.90
C LYS A 2 -14.76 -65.50 38.05
N THR A 3 -14.64 -65.44 36.73
CA THR A 3 -14.84 -66.56 35.78
C THR A 3 -14.01 -66.22 34.52
N LYS A 4 -12.76 -66.68 34.34
CA LYS A 4 -12.29 -67.92 33.67
C LYS A 4 -13.10 -68.27 32.41
N ILE A 5 -12.48 -68.43 31.24
CA ILE A 5 -12.02 -69.69 30.60
C ILE A 5 -11.30 -69.27 29.27
N ARG A 6 -9.99 -69.57 29.05
CA ARG A 6 -9.37 -70.64 28.20
C ARG A 6 -9.84 -70.63 26.72
N GLU A 7 -9.12 -71.00 25.66
CA GLU A 7 -7.80 -71.52 25.27
C GLU A 7 -7.86 -71.53 23.70
N VAL A 8 -6.84 -71.08 22.93
CA VAL A 8 -5.84 -71.91 22.20
C VAL A 8 -6.19 -72.31 20.74
N CYS A 9 -5.16 -72.17 19.89
CA CYS A 9 -4.85 -72.86 18.61
C CYS A 9 -5.37 -72.38 17.25
N TYR A 10 -4.42 -71.76 16.52
CA TYR A 10 -4.05 -71.93 15.11
C TYR A 10 -4.58 -73.17 14.37
N THR A 11 -4.99 -73.04 13.10
CA THR A 11 -4.23 -73.57 11.93
C THR A 11 -4.87 -73.28 10.54
N HIS A 12 -3.99 -72.86 9.62
CA HIS A 12 -3.88 -73.13 8.17
C HIS A 12 -4.87 -72.63 7.09
N ALA A 13 -4.22 -71.95 6.12
CA ALA A 13 -4.36 -72.02 4.65
C ALA A 13 -5.39 -71.11 3.95
N ASN A 14 -4.87 -70.09 3.24
CA ASN A 14 -4.78 -70.16 1.77
C ASN A 14 -3.93 -69.00 1.21
N LEU A 15 -2.79 -69.37 0.60
CA LEU A 15 -2.12 -68.55 -0.41
C LEU A 15 -2.88 -68.74 -1.72
N VAL A 16 -3.37 -67.66 -2.33
CA VAL A 16 -3.39 -67.51 -3.80
C VAL A 16 -3.12 -66.06 -4.16
N ASP A 17 -2.18 -65.91 -5.09
CA ASP A 17 -1.57 -64.75 -5.71
C ASP A 17 -2.53 -63.95 -6.63
N ARG A 18 -2.17 -62.68 -6.85
CA ARG A 18 -2.38 -61.82 -8.04
C ARG A 18 -3.31 -60.60 -7.98
N GLN A 19 -2.65 -59.49 -8.31
CA GLN A 19 -3.09 -58.37 -9.15
C GLN A 19 -3.78 -57.16 -8.49
N THR A 20 -2.92 -56.15 -8.23
CA THR A 20 -3.04 -54.76 -8.70
C THR A 20 -4.45 -54.14 -8.72
N GLY A 21 -4.76 -53.35 -7.68
CA GLY A 21 -5.93 -52.46 -7.66
C GLY A 21 -5.64 -51.18 -6.89
N LYS A 22 -5.52 -50.07 -7.63
CA LYS A 22 -5.36 -48.67 -7.21
C LYS A 22 -5.92 -48.32 -5.82
N LYS A 23 -5.08 -47.73 -4.95
CA LYS A 23 -5.54 -46.89 -3.83
C LYS A 23 -5.92 -45.52 -4.38
N SER A 24 -7.20 -45.17 -4.28
CA SER A 24 -7.72 -43.82 -4.52
C SER A 24 -7.20 -42.88 -3.43
N HIS A 25 -6.21 -42.06 -3.78
CA HIS A 25 -5.82 -40.91 -2.98
C HIS A 25 -6.89 -39.83 -3.20
N ILE A 26 -7.66 -39.52 -2.16
CA ILE A 26 -8.56 -38.36 -2.14
C ILE A 26 -7.64 -37.15 -2.01
N GLY A 27 -7.18 -36.63 -3.14
CA GLY A 27 -6.50 -35.35 -3.24
C GLY A 27 -7.53 -34.25 -3.10
N GLY A 28 -7.53 -33.57 -1.94
CA GLY A 28 -8.17 -32.27 -1.79
C GLY A 28 -7.52 -31.31 -2.77
N GLN A 29 -8.32 -30.82 -3.72
CA GLN A 29 -7.92 -29.76 -4.62
C GLN A 29 -7.79 -28.49 -3.79
N HIS A 30 -6.55 -28.09 -3.50
CA HIS A 30 -6.25 -26.72 -3.16
C HIS A 30 -6.37 -25.91 -4.47
N GLU A 31 -7.40 -25.08 -4.56
CA GLU A 31 -7.56 -24.10 -5.65
C GLU A 31 -6.48 -23.01 -5.50
N GLU A 32 -5.30 -23.23 -6.09
CA GLU A 32 -4.23 -22.23 -6.24
C GLU A 32 -4.44 -21.29 -7.46
N GLY A 33 -5.64 -21.26 -8.07
CA GLY A 33 -5.81 -20.80 -9.44
C GLY A 33 -6.44 -19.42 -9.69
N GLN A 34 -6.79 -18.61 -8.68
CA GLN A 34 -7.69 -17.45 -8.92
C GLN A 34 -7.05 -16.05 -8.80
N VAL A 35 -5.79 -15.95 -8.39
CA VAL A 35 -5.09 -14.64 -8.28
C VAL A 35 -4.52 -14.12 -9.61
N PRO A 36 -3.97 -14.96 -10.52
CA PRO A 36 -3.40 -14.48 -11.79
C PRO A 36 -4.45 -13.83 -12.71
N ASP A 37 -5.63 -14.45 -12.81
CA ASP A 37 -6.73 -13.99 -13.67
C ASP A 37 -7.29 -12.61 -13.25
N LEU A 38 -7.25 -12.31 -11.95
CA LEU A 38 -7.64 -11.00 -11.41
C LEU A 38 -6.66 -9.89 -11.78
N TYR A 39 -5.36 -10.21 -11.72
CA TYR A 39 -4.29 -9.27 -11.98
C TYR A 39 -4.30 -8.83 -13.45
N ASP A 40 -4.45 -9.78 -14.36
CA ASP A 40 -4.51 -9.51 -15.81
C ASP A 40 -5.76 -8.71 -16.19
N LYS A 41 -6.89 -8.95 -15.50
CA LYS A 41 -8.14 -8.23 -15.73
C LYS A 41 -8.10 -6.79 -15.22
N ILE A 42 -7.55 -6.56 -14.03
CA ILE A 42 -7.39 -5.20 -13.47
C ILE A 42 -6.26 -4.43 -14.20
N GLN A 43 -5.20 -5.09 -14.66
CA GLN A 43 -4.20 -4.47 -15.53
C GLN A 43 -4.80 -4.05 -16.88
N GLY A 44 -5.70 -4.87 -17.45
CA GLY A 44 -6.36 -4.57 -18.72
C GLY A 44 -7.39 -3.43 -18.63
N GLU A 45 -8.01 -3.23 -17.46
CA GLU A 45 -9.09 -2.25 -17.26
C GLU A 45 -8.66 -0.97 -16.52
N SER A 46 -7.58 -0.99 -15.71
CA SER A 46 -7.16 0.16 -14.92
C SER A 46 -5.83 0.77 -15.41
N SER A 47 -5.91 1.96 -16.01
CA SER A 47 -4.73 2.77 -16.34
C SER A 47 -3.89 3.19 -15.12
N GLY A 48 -4.44 3.01 -13.92
CA GLY A 48 -3.85 3.42 -12.66
C GLY A 48 -2.87 2.42 -12.05
N LEU A 49 -3.23 1.13 -12.10
CA LEU A 49 -2.39 0.07 -11.55
C LEU A 49 -1.09 -0.09 -12.35
N GLY A 50 -1.15 0.08 -13.67
CA GLY A 50 0.05 0.11 -14.53
C GLY A 50 1.05 1.20 -14.11
N LYS A 51 0.58 2.43 -13.88
CA LYS A 51 1.42 3.55 -13.42
C LYS A 51 2.02 3.29 -12.04
N LEU A 52 1.26 2.63 -11.16
CA LEU A 52 1.72 2.29 -9.81
C LEU A 52 2.89 1.29 -9.87
N LEU A 53 2.77 0.27 -10.72
CA LEU A 53 3.81 -0.74 -10.94
C LEU A 53 5.08 -0.15 -11.55
N GLU A 54 4.95 0.82 -12.46
CA GLU A 54 6.08 1.54 -13.03
C GLU A 54 6.83 2.39 -12.00
N LYS A 55 6.09 3.03 -11.09
CA LYS A 55 6.65 3.96 -10.11
C LYS A 55 7.19 3.29 -8.85
N ILE A 56 6.83 2.04 -8.57
CA ILE A 56 7.18 1.32 -7.34
C ILE A 56 7.89 0.00 -7.67
N PRO A 57 9.23 0.00 -7.63
CA PRO A 57 10.02 -1.20 -7.87
C PRO A 57 9.62 -2.34 -6.91
N GLY A 58 9.40 -3.52 -7.48
CA GLY A 58 9.09 -4.73 -6.72
C GLY A 58 7.62 -4.92 -6.35
N LEU A 59 6.74 -3.94 -6.59
CA LEU A 59 5.31 -4.04 -6.27
C LEU A 59 4.62 -5.20 -7.03
N SER A 60 4.91 -5.35 -8.32
CA SER A 60 4.35 -6.42 -9.17
C SER A 60 4.58 -7.80 -8.57
N GLY A 61 5.80 -8.07 -8.10
CA GLY A 61 6.16 -9.36 -7.52
C GLY A 61 5.42 -9.69 -6.21
N TYR A 62 4.96 -8.71 -5.45
CA TYR A 62 4.08 -8.95 -4.29
C TYR A 62 2.64 -9.18 -4.73
N MET A 63 2.16 -8.44 -5.73
CA MET A 63 0.80 -8.59 -6.26
C MET A 63 0.58 -9.96 -6.92
N GLU A 64 1.51 -10.39 -7.78
CA GLU A 64 1.48 -11.69 -8.47
C GLU A 64 1.46 -12.88 -7.48
N LYS A 65 2.09 -12.73 -6.31
CA LYS A 65 2.13 -13.75 -5.25
C LYS A 65 0.91 -13.71 -4.33
N GLY A 66 -0.10 -12.89 -4.62
CA GLY A 66 -1.26 -12.69 -3.76
C GLY A 66 -0.92 -12.07 -2.40
N ARG A 67 0.27 -11.49 -2.25
CA ARG A 67 0.80 -10.87 -1.02
C ARG A 67 0.32 -9.43 -0.87
N ARG A 68 -1.01 -9.29 -0.78
CA ARG A 68 -1.70 -7.99 -0.83
C ARG A 68 -1.32 -7.05 0.31
N ARG A 69 -1.15 -7.59 1.53
CA ARG A 69 -0.76 -6.80 2.71
C ARG A 69 0.65 -6.25 2.56
N GLU A 70 1.57 -7.05 2.04
CA GLU A 70 2.94 -6.60 1.81
C GLU A 70 3.04 -5.60 0.66
N ALA A 71 2.24 -5.77 -0.41
CA ALA A 71 2.14 -4.81 -1.51
C ALA A 71 1.63 -3.44 -1.02
N ASP A 72 0.57 -3.43 -0.23
CA ASP A 72 -0.01 -2.22 0.38
C ASP A 72 0.96 -1.54 1.38
N GLN A 73 1.67 -2.32 2.21
CA GLN A 73 2.71 -1.75 3.08
C GLN A 73 3.86 -1.12 2.28
N LEU A 74 4.36 -1.81 1.25
CA LEU A 74 5.43 -1.29 0.39
C LEU A 74 5.04 0.04 -0.26
N LEU A 75 3.79 0.17 -0.67
CA LEU A 75 3.23 1.38 -1.25
C LEU A 75 3.20 2.54 -0.25
N ARG A 76 2.70 2.31 0.98
CA ARG A 76 2.71 3.33 2.04
C ARG A 76 4.12 3.73 2.46
N ASP A 77 5.05 2.78 2.55
CA ASP A 77 6.46 3.06 2.83
C ASP A 77 7.10 3.90 1.73
N THR A 78 6.76 3.63 0.47
CA THR A 78 7.24 4.42 -0.67
C THR A 78 6.72 5.85 -0.62
N ILE A 79 5.41 6.04 -0.38
CA ILE A 79 4.81 7.37 -0.34
C ILE A 79 5.34 8.18 0.86
N SER A 80 5.35 7.59 2.05
CA SER A 80 5.88 8.25 3.25
C SER A 80 7.37 8.61 3.09
N GLY A 81 8.17 7.72 2.50
CA GLY A 81 9.57 8.00 2.17
C GLY A 81 9.74 9.16 1.19
N ARG A 82 8.89 9.29 0.16
CA ARG A 82 8.90 10.44 -0.76
C ARG A 82 8.57 11.74 -0.04
N LEU A 83 7.55 11.75 0.82
CA LEU A 83 7.19 12.92 1.60
C LEU A 83 8.32 13.35 2.56
N ASP A 84 9.03 12.39 3.16
CA ASP A 84 10.21 12.69 3.97
C ASP A 84 11.35 13.32 3.13
N GLN A 85 11.57 12.87 1.89
CA GLN A 85 12.50 13.53 0.96
C GLN A 85 12.07 14.96 0.62
N SER A 86 10.79 15.17 0.34
CA SER A 86 10.21 16.49 0.11
C SER A 86 10.44 17.43 1.31
N ARG A 87 10.39 16.92 2.54
CA ARG A 87 10.72 17.70 3.74
C ARG A 87 12.20 18.07 3.84
N LEU A 88 13.11 17.17 3.47
CA LEU A 88 14.55 17.48 3.43
C LEU A 88 14.84 18.59 2.40
N GLN A 89 14.16 18.56 1.26
CA GLN A 89 14.25 19.64 0.27
C GLN A 89 13.66 20.95 0.81
N LEU A 90 12.50 20.91 1.46
CA LEU A 90 11.93 22.10 2.10
C LEU A 90 12.89 22.73 3.12
N GLY A 91 13.55 21.91 3.95
CA GLY A 91 14.58 22.39 4.87
C GLY A 91 15.76 23.04 4.17
N SER A 92 16.16 22.51 3.01
CA SER A 92 17.21 23.11 2.17
C SER A 92 16.79 24.46 1.58
N ILE A 93 15.54 24.58 1.12
CA ILE A 93 14.94 25.83 0.64
C ILE A 93 14.89 26.87 1.78
N GLN A 94 14.47 26.47 2.98
CA GLN A 94 14.45 27.33 4.16
C GLN A 94 15.85 27.84 4.52
N ALA A 95 16.87 26.96 4.45
CA ALA A 95 18.26 27.34 4.70
C ALA A 95 18.78 28.33 3.64
N GLU A 96 18.39 28.18 2.38
CA GLU A 96 18.73 29.13 1.31
C GLU A 96 18.05 30.48 1.54
N LEU A 97 16.76 30.48 1.86
CA LEU A 97 15.99 31.70 2.14
C LEU A 97 16.54 32.46 3.35
N SER A 98 17.03 31.73 4.36
CA SER A 98 17.61 32.27 5.60
C SER A 98 18.87 33.11 5.39
N ARG A 99 19.46 33.11 4.18
CA ARG A 99 20.55 34.03 3.83
C ARG A 99 20.10 35.49 3.77
N ASP A 100 18.79 35.72 3.61
CA ASP A 100 18.15 37.02 3.71
C ASP A 100 17.15 36.99 4.89
N ILE A 101 17.50 37.70 5.97
CA ILE A 101 16.72 37.66 7.21
C ILE A 101 15.29 38.20 7.03
N VAL A 102 15.09 39.17 6.13
CA VAL A 102 13.77 39.76 5.89
C VAL A 102 12.88 38.72 5.21
N LYS A 103 13.36 38.11 4.12
CA LYS A 103 12.62 37.06 3.41
C LYS A 103 12.35 35.84 4.30
N ALA A 104 13.30 35.47 5.15
CA ALA A 104 13.14 34.37 6.09
C ALA A 104 12.00 34.64 7.08
N MET A 105 11.93 35.85 7.63
CA MET A 105 10.87 36.25 8.56
C MET A 105 9.50 36.35 7.86
N ASP A 106 9.45 36.95 6.67
CA ASP A 106 8.21 37.14 5.90
C ASP A 106 7.53 35.82 5.51
N HIS A 107 8.31 34.74 5.38
CA HIS A 107 7.82 33.44 4.93
C HIS A 107 7.91 32.33 5.99
N ALA A 108 8.35 32.64 7.22
CA ALA A 108 8.56 31.64 8.27
C ALA A 108 7.29 30.86 8.63
N GLU A 109 6.18 31.57 8.86
CA GLU A 109 4.90 30.96 9.24
C GLU A 109 4.35 30.02 8.16
N PRO A 110 4.19 30.45 6.89
CA PRO A 110 3.59 29.57 5.88
C PRO A 110 4.52 28.39 5.53
N LEU A 111 5.84 28.55 5.56
CA LEU A 111 6.78 27.42 5.41
C LEU A 111 6.71 26.44 6.59
N GLY A 112 6.55 26.93 7.82
CA GLY A 112 6.38 26.09 9.01
C GLY A 112 5.08 25.28 8.97
N ARG A 113 4.02 25.85 8.39
CA ARG A 113 2.77 25.14 8.14
C ARG A 113 2.94 24.00 7.14
N VAL A 114 3.64 24.25 6.03
CA VAL A 114 3.96 23.22 5.03
C VAL A 114 4.78 22.08 5.67
N ASP A 115 5.85 22.38 6.42
CA ASP A 115 6.66 21.34 7.07
C ASP A 115 5.82 20.49 8.04
N THR A 116 4.95 21.13 8.83
CA THR A 116 4.07 20.43 9.74
C THR A 116 3.06 19.55 9.01
N GLY A 117 2.48 20.06 7.91
CA GLY A 117 1.56 19.31 7.06
C GLY A 117 2.20 18.08 6.40
N LEU A 118 3.42 18.23 5.87
CA LEU A 118 4.20 17.14 5.30
C LEU A 118 4.57 16.09 6.35
N ARG A 119 5.09 16.53 7.52
CA ARG A 119 5.45 15.63 8.62
C ARG A 119 4.24 14.83 9.10
N GLY A 120 3.12 15.52 9.28
CA GLY A 120 1.87 14.91 9.71
C GLY A 120 1.37 13.88 8.71
N LEU A 121 1.39 14.20 7.41
CA LEU A 121 0.97 13.29 6.37
C LEU A 121 1.87 12.05 6.29
N ALA A 122 3.20 12.24 6.25
CA ALA A 122 4.16 11.14 6.19
C ALA A 122 3.97 10.18 7.38
N GLY A 123 3.80 10.71 8.60
CA GLY A 123 3.53 9.91 9.80
C GLY A 123 2.20 9.16 9.71
N LYS A 124 1.10 9.83 9.33
CA LYS A 124 -0.22 9.19 9.18
C LYS A 124 -0.19 8.04 8.17
N ILE A 125 0.53 8.20 7.05
CA ILE A 125 0.65 7.16 6.02
C ILE A 125 1.47 5.99 6.55
N LYS A 126 2.62 6.28 7.15
CA LYS A 126 3.53 5.26 7.68
C LYS A 126 2.90 4.44 8.80
N ASP A 127 2.21 5.11 9.73
CA ASP A 127 1.68 4.51 10.95
C ASP A 127 0.24 4.03 10.80
N ALA A 128 -0.35 4.16 9.60
CA ALA A 128 -1.69 3.67 9.33
C ALA A 128 -1.79 2.18 9.66
N PRO A 129 -2.78 1.78 10.49
CA PRO A 129 -2.99 0.38 10.79
C PRO A 129 -3.17 -0.42 9.50
N GLN A 130 -2.65 -1.63 9.50
CA GLN A 130 -3.01 -2.63 8.50
C GLN A 130 -4.51 -2.91 8.69
N GLY A 131 -5.39 -2.19 7.98
CA GLY A 131 -6.86 -2.21 8.13
C GLY A 131 -7.54 -3.54 7.78
N TYR A 132 -6.80 -4.64 7.82
CA TYR A 132 -7.11 -5.91 7.20
C TYR A 132 -7.39 -7.04 8.21
N ALA A 133 -7.80 -6.71 9.44
CA ALA A 133 -8.04 -7.71 10.48
C ALA A 133 -9.46 -8.32 10.48
N GLY A 134 -10.46 -7.72 9.83
CA GLY A 134 -11.86 -8.22 9.84
C GLY A 134 -12.55 -8.37 8.48
N PHE A 135 -11.92 -7.92 7.40
CA PHE A 135 -12.58 -7.72 6.11
C PHE A 135 -12.49 -8.91 5.14
N PHE A 136 -11.60 -9.87 5.37
CA PHE A 136 -11.25 -10.90 4.37
C PHE A 136 -12.08 -12.19 4.39
N ASP A 137 -13.13 -12.27 5.22
CA ASP A 137 -13.90 -13.51 5.40
C ASP A 137 -15.04 -13.71 4.37
N ALA A 138 -15.19 -12.83 3.37
CA ALA A 138 -16.17 -12.98 2.29
C ALA A 138 -15.54 -12.82 0.90
N VAL A 139 -15.48 -13.90 0.11
CA VAL A 139 -14.63 -14.05 -1.09
C VAL A 139 -15.01 -13.16 -2.28
N LYS A 140 -16.27 -12.73 -2.44
CA LYS A 140 -16.75 -12.01 -3.65
C LYS A 140 -16.77 -10.48 -3.57
N VAL A 141 -16.62 -9.90 -2.38
CA VAL A 141 -16.57 -8.43 -2.19
C VAL A 141 -15.15 -7.87 -2.49
N LYS A 142 -14.18 -8.75 -2.83
CA LYS A 142 -12.73 -8.48 -2.81
C LYS A 142 -12.14 -7.78 -4.05
N GLU A 143 -12.87 -7.65 -5.15
CA GLU A 143 -12.33 -7.11 -6.43
C GLU A 143 -12.57 -5.61 -6.55
N ASP A 144 -13.83 -5.17 -6.42
CA ASP A 144 -14.19 -3.76 -6.50
C ASP A 144 -13.54 -2.93 -5.40
N ASP A 145 -13.41 -3.49 -4.19
CA ASP A 145 -12.76 -2.81 -3.06
C ASP A 145 -11.24 -2.74 -3.21
N LEU A 146 -10.64 -3.72 -3.91
CA LEU A 146 -9.21 -3.69 -4.22
C LEU A 146 -8.89 -2.60 -5.24
N ALA A 147 -9.74 -2.45 -6.26
CA ALA A 147 -9.61 -1.38 -7.25
C ALA A 147 -9.74 0.01 -6.61
N ARG A 148 -10.65 0.18 -5.64
CA ARG A 148 -10.82 1.44 -4.88
C ARG A 148 -9.58 1.79 -4.07
N ILE A 149 -9.01 0.82 -3.36
CA ILE A 149 -7.79 1.01 -2.58
C ILE A 149 -6.62 1.39 -3.48
N TYR A 150 -6.43 0.68 -4.60
CA TYR A 150 -5.35 1.02 -5.53
C TYR A 150 -5.54 2.37 -6.20
N ALA A 151 -6.76 2.75 -6.56
CA ALA A 151 -7.03 4.09 -7.09
C ALA A 151 -6.75 5.18 -6.04
N PHE A 152 -7.11 4.93 -4.78
CA PHE A 152 -6.79 5.83 -3.67
C PHE A 152 -5.28 5.99 -3.49
N ASP A 153 -4.54 4.89 -3.45
CA ASP A 153 -3.10 4.94 -3.23
C ASP A 153 -2.35 5.52 -4.44
N GLU A 154 -2.84 5.31 -5.67
CA GLU A 154 -2.33 6.00 -6.87
C GLU A 154 -2.52 7.52 -6.75
N ASN A 155 -3.69 7.97 -6.29
CA ASN A 155 -3.94 9.39 -6.06
C ASN A 155 -2.96 9.96 -5.02
N MET A 156 -2.67 9.22 -3.95
CA MET A 156 -1.70 9.63 -2.94
C MET A 156 -0.26 9.68 -3.48
N LEU A 157 0.11 8.73 -4.34
CA LEU A 157 1.40 8.75 -5.01
C LEU A 157 1.51 9.96 -5.95
N ASN A 158 0.48 10.24 -6.74
CA ASN A 158 0.44 11.41 -7.62
C ASN A 158 0.47 12.72 -6.83
N ALA A 159 -0.19 12.79 -5.68
CA ALA A 159 -0.10 13.94 -4.77
C ALA A 159 1.33 14.15 -4.27
N SER A 160 2.06 13.07 -3.94
CA SER A 160 3.47 13.17 -3.53
C SER A 160 4.36 13.69 -4.68
N ASP A 161 4.08 13.30 -5.92
CA ASP A 161 4.81 13.80 -7.10
C ASP A 161 4.50 15.29 -7.35
N GLN A 162 3.25 15.71 -7.17
CA GLN A 162 2.86 17.11 -7.30
C GLN A 162 3.52 17.99 -6.23
N ILE A 163 3.53 17.55 -4.97
CA ILE A 163 4.23 18.23 -3.87
C ILE A 163 5.72 18.41 -4.20
N GLN A 164 6.35 17.39 -4.78
CA GLN A 164 7.74 17.46 -5.21
C GLN A 164 7.95 18.50 -6.31
N ALA A 165 7.07 18.55 -7.30
CA ALA A 165 7.11 19.56 -8.36
C ALA A 165 6.89 20.99 -7.81
N ASP A 166 6.01 21.16 -6.83
CA ASP A 166 5.77 22.46 -6.18
C ASP A 166 6.98 22.91 -5.36
N LEU A 167 7.69 21.99 -4.72
CA LEU A 167 8.96 22.27 -4.04
C LEU A 167 10.05 22.70 -5.03
N ASP A 168 10.12 22.08 -6.20
CA ASP A 168 11.05 22.49 -7.26
C ASP A 168 10.73 23.91 -7.76
N ALA A 169 9.44 24.21 -7.93
CA ALA A 169 8.97 25.55 -8.28
C ALA A 169 9.27 26.59 -7.19
N LEU A 170 9.07 26.24 -5.92
CA LEU A 170 9.43 27.09 -4.78
C LEU A 170 10.94 27.33 -4.73
N ALA A 171 11.76 26.28 -4.87
CA ALA A 171 13.21 26.40 -4.90
C ALA A 171 13.68 27.32 -6.03
N LYS A 172 13.05 27.22 -7.20
CA LYS A 172 13.29 28.14 -8.32
C LYS A 172 12.90 29.58 -7.99
N ALA A 173 11.73 29.79 -7.37
CA ALA A 173 11.29 31.13 -6.96
C ALA A 173 12.27 31.78 -5.95
N VAL A 174 12.81 31.00 -5.02
CA VAL A 174 13.83 31.49 -4.07
C VAL A 174 15.12 31.88 -4.80
N ARG A 175 15.65 31.03 -5.68
CA ARG A 175 16.89 31.30 -6.44
C ARG A 175 16.78 32.51 -7.37
N ASP A 176 15.67 32.61 -8.09
CA ASP A 176 15.50 33.60 -9.14
C ASP A 176 14.85 34.90 -8.63
N SER A 177 14.64 35.02 -7.31
CA SER A 177 13.90 36.14 -6.69
C SER A 177 12.52 36.35 -7.31
N GLY A 178 11.82 35.25 -7.59
CA GLY A 178 10.44 35.24 -8.09
C GLY A 178 9.39 35.41 -6.97
N ASP A 179 8.13 35.08 -7.28
CA ASP A 179 7.02 35.16 -6.32
C ASP A 179 7.01 33.95 -5.37
N ILE A 180 7.81 34.06 -4.30
CA ILE A 180 7.94 33.06 -3.24
C ILE A 180 6.60 32.85 -2.53
N ALA A 181 5.86 33.92 -2.26
CA ALA A 181 4.59 33.84 -1.54
C ALA A 181 3.54 33.02 -2.31
N SER A 182 3.46 33.19 -3.63
CA SER A 182 2.57 32.39 -4.48
C SER A 182 2.99 30.93 -4.54
N ALA A 183 4.29 30.65 -4.70
CA ALA A 183 4.80 29.29 -4.70
C ALA A 183 4.49 28.55 -3.38
N ILE A 184 4.66 29.21 -2.23
CA ILE A 184 4.31 28.63 -0.93
C ILE A 184 2.80 28.37 -0.82
N ARG A 185 1.94 29.29 -1.30
CA ARG A 185 0.48 29.10 -1.25
C ARG A 185 0.03 27.88 -2.06
N VAL A 186 0.62 27.67 -3.24
CA VAL A 186 0.31 26.49 -4.07
C VAL A 186 0.75 25.21 -3.35
N LEU A 187 1.98 25.18 -2.85
CA LEU A 187 2.51 24.04 -2.11
C LEU A 187 1.69 23.72 -0.85
N ASP A 188 1.37 24.73 -0.02
CA ASP A 188 0.52 24.55 1.16
C ASP A 188 -0.85 24.00 0.77
N GLY A 189 -1.49 24.56 -0.27
CA GLY A 189 -2.77 24.08 -0.79
C GLY A 189 -2.74 22.58 -1.11
N ASN A 190 -1.75 22.14 -1.90
CA ASN A 190 -1.61 20.74 -2.28
C ASN A 190 -1.27 19.82 -1.09
N VAL A 191 -0.50 20.30 -0.11
CA VAL A 191 -0.24 19.55 1.13
C VAL A 191 -1.50 19.42 1.99
N GLN A 192 -2.32 20.48 2.09
CA GLN A 192 -3.59 20.41 2.81
C GLN A 192 -4.59 19.48 2.08
N ASP A 193 -4.64 19.53 0.75
CA ASP A 193 -5.48 18.64 -0.06
C ASP A 193 -5.10 17.18 0.12
N ALA A 194 -3.80 16.85 0.07
CA ALA A 194 -3.32 15.50 0.33
C ALA A 194 -3.66 15.03 1.76
N ASN A 195 -3.56 15.91 2.76
CA ASN A 195 -3.98 15.60 4.13
C ASN A 195 -5.48 15.34 4.26
N ARG A 196 -6.32 16.13 3.57
CA ARG A 196 -7.77 15.94 3.54
C ARG A 196 -8.16 14.65 2.83
N ALA A 197 -7.55 14.37 1.69
CA ALA A 197 -7.74 13.12 0.96
C ALA A 197 -7.38 11.91 1.83
N TRP A 198 -6.24 11.98 2.54
CA TRP A 198 -5.83 10.91 3.45
C TRP A 198 -6.82 10.66 4.60
N ALA A 199 -7.44 11.71 5.14
CA ALA A 199 -8.41 11.57 6.23
C ALA A 199 -9.65 10.75 5.82
N GLY A 200 -10.04 10.80 4.54
CA GLY A 200 -11.14 9.99 3.99
C GLY A 200 -10.77 8.56 3.61
N ARG A 201 -9.52 8.13 3.82
CA ARG A 201 -9.04 6.79 3.43
C ARG A 201 -9.92 5.68 4.00
N ASP A 202 -10.24 5.76 5.29
CA ASP A 202 -11.01 4.72 5.97
C ASP A 202 -12.44 4.65 5.42
N GLU A 203 -13.04 5.77 5.02
CA GLU A 203 -14.38 5.80 4.41
C GLU A 203 -14.38 5.14 3.02
N VAL A 204 -13.36 5.42 2.20
CA VAL A 204 -13.16 4.78 0.89
C VAL A 204 -12.95 3.27 1.06
N ILE A 205 -12.19 2.86 2.08
CA ILE A 205 -11.91 1.45 2.38
C ILE A 205 -13.15 0.71 2.91
N LEU A 206 -13.96 1.37 3.73
CA LEU A 206 -15.15 0.77 4.33
C LEU A 206 -16.35 0.75 3.37
N GLY A 207 -16.25 1.41 2.21
CA GLY A 207 -17.33 1.47 1.21
C GLY A 207 -18.57 2.20 1.71
N VAL A 208 -18.45 2.97 2.79
CA VAL A 208 -19.53 3.78 3.36
C VAL A 208 -19.47 5.13 2.64
N SER A 209 -20.09 5.20 1.46
CA SER A 209 -20.32 6.44 0.71
C SER A 209 -21.80 6.69 0.55
#